data_AF-A0A3D4AN30-F1
#
_entry.id   AF-A0A3D4AN30-F1
#
_cell.length_a   1.000
_cell.length_b   1.000
_cell.length_c   1.000
_cell.angle_alpha   90.00
_cell.angle_beta   90.00
_cell.angle_gamma   90.00
#
_symmetry.space_group_name_H-M   'P 1'
#
loop_
_entity.id
_entity.type
_entity.pdbx_description
1 polymer ?
#
loop_
_entity_poly.entity_id
_entity_poly.type
_entity_poly.pdbx_seq_one_letter_code
_entity_poly.pdbx_strand_id
1 'polypeptide(L)' 'RLRPVLMTAITSALGLIPMLMSNGVGAEIQRPLASVIVGGLVTATLLTLFVLPVLYRWFSRKKIEELSR' A
#
# COMPACT_ATOMS: atom_id res chain seq x y z
N ARG A 1 6.46 3.13 -11.79
CA ARG A 1 6.21 2.52 -10.45
C ARG A 1 4.71 2.45 -10.09
N LEU A 2 3.85 3.31 -10.67
CA LEU A 2 2.40 3.29 -10.43
C LEU A 2 1.71 1.99 -10.92
N ARG A 3 2.12 1.44 -12.07
CA ARG A 3 1.53 0.22 -12.66
C ARG A 3 1.63 -1.02 -11.74
N PRO A 4 2.82 -1.36 -11.16
CA PRO A 4 2.93 -2.45 -10.20
C PRO A 4 2.06 -2.29 -8.94
N VAL A 5 1.96 -1.07 -8.40
CA VAL A 5 1.22 -0.82 -7.14
C VAL A 5 -0.29 -0.91 -7.35
N LEU A 6 -0.79 -0.39 -8.48
CA LEU A 6 -2.19 -0.57 -8.86
C LEU A 6 -2.51 -2.05 -9.11
N MET A 7 -1.60 -2.80 -9.74
CA MET A 7 -1.75 -4.23 -9.97
C MET A 7 -1.86 -5.02 -8.65
N THR A 8 -1.02 -4.72 -7.65
CA THR A 8 -1.11 -5.38 -6.35
C THR A 8 -2.36 -4.99 -5.57
N ALA A 9 -2.75 -3.72 -5.60
CA ALA A 9 -3.96 -3.25 -4.92
C ALA A 9 -5.22 -3.92 -5.47
N ILE A 10 -5.34 -4.05 -6.80
CA ILE A 10 -6.48 -4.71 -7.45
C ILE A 10 -6.50 -6.20 -7.12
N THR A 11 -5.37 -6.90 -7.23
CA THR A 11 -5.27 -8.33 -6.91
C THR A 11 -5.65 -8.61 -5.45
N SER A 12 -5.15 -7.81 -4.50
CA SER A 12 -5.51 -7.96 -3.08
C SER A 12 -6.99 -7.64 -2.82
N ALA A 13 -7.55 -6.60 -3.45
CA ALA A 13 -8.96 -6.27 -3.30
C ALA A 13 -9.85 -7.43 -3.79
N LEU A 14 -9.54 -8.02 -4.94
CA LEU A 14 -10.29 -9.17 -5.49
C LEU A 14 -10.16 -10.42 -4.62
N GLY A 15 -8.98 -10.70 -4.06
CA GLY A 15 -8.76 -11.86 -3.19
C GLY A 15 -9.48 -11.77 -1.83
N LEU A 16 -9.82 -10.56 -1.38
CA LEU A 16 -10.48 -10.32 -0.09
C LEU A 16 -12.02 -10.30 -0.17
N ILE A 17 -12.61 -10.24 -1.37
CA ILE A 17 -14.06 -10.31 -1.60
C ILE A 17 -14.72 -11.55 -0.93
N PRO A 18 -14.23 -12.79 -1.12
CA PRO A 18 -14.84 -13.97 -0.49
C PRO A 18 -14.73 -13.96 1.04
N MET A 19 -13.66 -13.35 1.60
CA MET A 19 -13.52 -13.15 3.05
C MET A 19 -14.55 -12.16 3.60
N LEU A 20 -14.89 -11.11 2.84
CA LEU A 20 -15.92 -10.13 3.23
C LEU A 20 -17.35 -10.70 3.16
N MET A 21 -17.62 -11.60 2.20
CA MET A 21 -18.94 -12.23 2.03
C MET A 21 -19.14 -13.48 2.90
N SER A 22 -18.07 -14.00 3.53
CA SER A 22 -18.16 -15.12 4.45
C SER A 22 -19.00 -14.74 5.69
N ASN A 23 -20.09 -15.48 5.91
CA ASN A 23 -20.94 -15.43 7.10
C ASN A 23 -20.74 -16.68 7.99
N GLY A 24 -19.69 -17.48 7.72
CA GLY A 24 -19.39 -18.70 8.46
C GLY A 24 -18.63 -18.46 9.78
N VAL A 25 -18.41 -19.53 10.55
CA VAL A 25 -17.64 -19.50 11.82
C VAL A 25 -16.26 -18.87 11.59
N GLY A 26 -15.92 -17.82 12.35
CA GLY A 26 -14.69 -17.03 12.19
C GLY A 26 -14.84 -15.74 11.37
N ALA A 27 -16.02 -15.48 10.79
CA ALA A 27 -16.32 -14.21 10.09
C ALA A 27 -16.19 -12.98 11.00
N GLU A 28 -16.44 -13.12 12.30
CA GLU A 28 -16.28 -12.07 13.31
C GLU A 28 -14.84 -11.56 13.41
N ILE A 29 -13.85 -12.39 13.06
CA ILE A 29 -12.42 -12.02 13.05
C ILE A 29 -11.93 -11.72 11.63
N GLN A 30 -12.40 -12.44 10.61
CA GLN A 30 -11.97 -12.21 9.22
C GLN A 30 -12.43 -10.86 8.66
N ARG A 31 -13.63 -10.39 9.01
CA ARG A 31 -14.14 -9.08 8.56
C ARG A 31 -13.29 -7.89 9.02
N PRO A 32 -12.97 -7.75 10.33
CA PRO A 32 -12.10 -6.66 10.78
C PRO A 32 -10.68 -6.80 10.23
N LEU A 33 -10.12 -8.01 10.14
CA LEU A 33 -8.80 -8.23 9.54
C LEU A 33 -8.76 -7.83 8.06
N ALA A 34 -9.74 -8.24 7.26
CA ALA A 34 -9.84 -7.86 5.86
C ALA A 34 -9.97 -6.34 5.69
N SER A 35 -10.77 -5.69 6.53
CA SER A 35 -10.91 -4.22 6.53
C SER A 35 -9.59 -3.50 6.83
N VAL A 36 -8.83 -3.97 7.84
CA VAL A 36 -7.52 -3.41 8.18
C VAL A 36 -6.51 -3.61 7.04
N ILE A 37 -6.49 -4.78 6.38
CA ILE A 37 -5.59 -5.06 5.26
C ILE A 37 -5.90 -4.13 4.08
N VAL A 38 -7.17 -3.93 3.73
CA VAL A 38 -7.58 -3.01 2.65
C VAL A 38 -7.17 -1.58 2.99
N GLY A 39 -7.46 -1.11 4.21
CA GLY A 39 -7.06 0.22 4.65
C GLY A 39 -5.54 0.42 4.66
N GLY A 40 -4.80 -0.60 5.09
CA GLY A 40 -3.34 -0.63 5.06
C GLY A 40 -2.77 -0.56 3.65
N LEU A 41 -3.35 -1.29 2.70
CA LEU A 41 -2.94 -1.26 1.30
C LEU A 41 -3.18 0.11 0.65
N VAL A 42 -4.33 0.73 0.91
CA VAL A 42 -4.63 2.09 0.42
C VAL A 42 -3.63 3.09 0.99
N THR A 43 -3.41 3.04 2.31
CA THR A 43 -2.48 3.94 3.00
C THR A 43 -1.04 3.74 2.53
N ALA A 44 -0.58 2.48 2.41
CA ALA A 44 0.76 2.15 1.92
C ALA A 44 0.95 2.53 0.45
N THR A 45 -0.09 2.43 -0.38
CA THR A 45 -0.08 2.87 -1.78
C THR A 45 0.08 4.39 -1.86
N LEU A 46 -0.70 5.14 -1.09
CA LEU A 46 -0.57 6.60 -0.98
C LEU A 46 0.81 7.00 -0.45
N LEU A 47 1.28 6.37 0.63
CA LEU A 47 2.63 6.57 1.16
C LEU A 47 3.68 6.30 0.09
N THR A 48 3.60 5.18 -0.63
CA THR A 48 4.59 4.85 -1.66
C THR A 48 4.56 5.85 -2.82
N LEU A 49 3.38 6.36 -3.18
CA LEU A 49 3.27 7.33 -4.26
C LEU A 49 3.71 8.74 -3.84
N PHE A 50 3.56 9.11 -2.56
CA PHE A 50 3.83 10.47 -2.06
C PHE A 50 5.13 10.58 -1.25
N VAL A 51 5.35 9.67 -0.31
CA VAL A 51 6.58 9.62 0.51
C VAL A 51 7.77 9.24 -0.35
N LEU A 52 7.66 8.26 -1.24
CA LEU A 52 8.81 7.85 -2.06
C LEU A 52 9.38 8.99 -2.93
N PRO A 53 8.59 9.80 -3.69
CA PRO A 53 9.16 10.92 -4.43
C PRO A 53 9.64 12.06 -3.55
N VAL A 54 9.01 12.32 -2.40
CA VAL A 54 9.46 13.33 -1.44
C VAL A 54 10.81 12.93 -0.84
N LEU A 55 10.91 11.69 -0.37
CA LEU A 55 12.14 11.13 0.19
C LEU A 55 13.24 11.08 -0.87
N TYR A 56 12.91 10.68 -2.11
CA TYR A 56 13.85 10.68 -3.22
C TYR A 56 14.31 12.09 -3.58
N ARG A 57 13.44 13.11 -3.59
CA ARG A 57 13.86 14.52 -3.79
C ARG A 57 14.81 14.99 -2.71
N TRP A 58 14.55 14.61 -1.45
CA TRP A 58 15.34 15.06 -0.30
C TRP A 58 16.70 14.37 -0.25
N PHE A 59 16.74 13.05 -0.44
CA PHE A 59 17.99 12.28 -0.53
C PHE A 59 18.77 12.57 -1.81
N SER A 60 18.09 12.75 -2.95
CA SER A 60 18.74 13.12 -4.22
C SER A 60 19.34 14.52 -4.16
N ARG A 61 18.68 15.49 -3.49
CA ARG A 61 19.29 16.81 -3.20
C ARG A 61 20.56 16.66 -2.36
N LYS A 62 20.51 15.90 -1.25
CA LYS A 62 21.71 15.64 -0.44
C LYS A 62 22.83 14.97 -1.24
N LYS A 63 22.51 14.01 -2.11
CA LYS A 63 23.51 13.29 -2.90
C LYS A 63 24.13 14.15 -4.00
N ILE A 64 23.38 15.08 -4.60
CA ILE A 64 23.94 16.05 -5.57
C ILE A 64 24.81 17.10 -4.87
N GLU A 65 24.44 17.51 -3.65
CA GLU A 65 25.21 18.46 -2.84
C GLU A 65 26.51 17.86 -2.30
N GLU A 66 26.53 16.56 -1.95
CA GLU A 66 27.75 15.81 -1.62
C GLU A 66 28.69 15.58 -2.81
N LEU A 67 28.15 15.38 -4.02
CA LEU A 67 28.98 15.16 -5.22
C LEU A 67 29.61 16.45 -5.77
N SER A 68 29.14 17.61 -5.32
CA SER A 68 29.63 18.94 -5.70
C SER A 68 30.69 19.49 -4.74
N ARG A 69 31.04 18.75 -3.68
CA ARG A 69 32.12 19.05 -2.74
C ARG A 69 33.33 18.16 -3.01
#